data_AF-A0A3R7AAQ8-F1
#
_entry.id   AF-A0A3R7AAQ8-F1
#
_cell.length_a   1.000
_cell.length_b   1.000
_cell.length_c   1.000
_cell.angle_alpha   90.00
_cell.angle_beta   90.00
_cell.angle_gamma   90.00
#
_symmetry.space_group_name_H-M   'P 1'
#
loop_
_entity.id
_entity.type
_entity.pdbx_description
1 polymer ?
#
loop_
_entity_poly.entity_id
_entity_poly.type
_entity_poly.pdbx_seq_one_letter_code
_entity_poly.pdbx_strand_id
1 'polypeptide(L)'
;MRIYQVNAKVMWQCSYNEVLDAIRHAHRPVVVVFVNIDGPTCCDSIQELKDTSIQELKDTSIQEQQQLYRRHMYQLDAIDTLEAAQDLRRLHWVQQNRHLNQFQALVAAKVLRMNRMLADLANHSAAWHHRIADLNHDRQRLFKRHFKDVQKEYQQEDRRRQLVQREVAYMRQHVKLLAKAEKKMKKTAKLKPSKTDTRISTLREKLVR
;
A
#
# COMPACT_ATOMS: atom_id res chain seq x y z
N MET A 1 -61.25 -61.04 14.35
CA MET A 1 -59.89 -60.94 13.79
C MET A 1 -58.86 -61.27 14.86
N ARG A 2 -57.73 -61.88 14.49
CA ARG A 2 -56.64 -62.30 15.38
C ARG A 2 -55.30 -61.78 14.83
N ILE A 3 -54.37 -61.43 15.73
CA ILE A 3 -53.01 -61.02 15.33
C ILE A 3 -52.25 -62.26 14.85
N TYR A 4 -51.78 -62.21 13.60
CA TYR A 4 -51.00 -63.26 12.99
C TYR A 4 -49.49 -63.00 13.10
N GLN A 5 -49.06 -61.74 12.95
CA GLN A 5 -47.63 -61.41 12.93
C GLN A 5 -47.34 -60.04 13.56
N VAL A 6 -46.20 -59.92 14.23
CA VAL A 6 -45.63 -58.65 14.72
C VAL A 6 -44.17 -58.57 14.28
N ASN A 7 -43.79 -57.54 13.50
CA ASN A 7 -42.42 -57.31 12.99
C ASN A 7 -41.71 -58.59 12.49
N ALA A 8 -42.39 -59.31 11.59
CA ALA A 8 -41.97 -60.58 11.01
C ALA A 8 -42.09 -61.85 11.89
N LYS A 9 -42.40 -61.76 13.19
CA LYS A 9 -42.60 -62.93 14.06
C LYS A 9 -44.06 -63.40 14.04
N VAL A 10 -44.29 -64.68 13.71
CA VAL A 10 -45.63 -65.29 13.72
C VAL A 10 -46.12 -65.50 15.16
N MET A 11 -47.28 -64.95 15.47
CA MET A 11 -47.89 -64.93 16.80
C MET A 11 -49.22 -65.71 16.89
N TRP A 12 -49.54 -66.50 15.87
CA TRP A 12 -50.84 -67.18 15.70
C TRP A 12 -51.25 -68.06 16.89
N GLN A 13 -50.30 -68.76 17.53
CA GLN A 13 -50.55 -69.65 18.67
C GLN A 13 -50.00 -69.10 19.99
N CYS A 14 -49.49 -67.88 20.00
CA CYS A 14 -48.91 -67.27 21.19
C CYS A 14 -49.99 -66.85 22.19
N SER A 15 -49.64 -66.90 23.48
CA SER A 15 -50.53 -66.40 24.54
C SER A 15 -50.65 -64.87 24.47
N TYR A 16 -51.73 -64.31 25.03
CA TYR A 16 -51.94 -62.86 25.04
C TYR A 16 -50.74 -62.08 25.60
N ASN A 17 -50.12 -62.59 26.66
CA ASN A 17 -48.96 -61.97 27.30
C ASN A 17 -47.73 -61.95 26.37
N GLU A 18 -47.49 -63.03 25.63
CA GLU A 18 -46.38 -63.11 24.67
C GLU A 18 -46.55 -62.12 23.51
N VAL A 19 -47.80 -61.90 23.05
CA VAL A 19 -48.10 -60.91 22.01
C VAL A 19 -47.83 -59.49 22.50
N LEU A 20 -48.26 -59.18 23.73
CA LEU A 20 -48.01 -57.87 24.33
C LEU A 20 -46.51 -57.62 24.53
N ASP A 21 -45.77 -58.61 25.00
CA ASP A 21 -44.33 -58.47 25.20
C ASP A 21 -43.59 -58.31 23.88
N ALA A 22 -44.01 -59.00 22.82
CA ALA A 22 -43.46 -58.81 21.48
C ALA A 22 -43.67 -57.38 20.95
N ILE A 23 -44.83 -56.77 21.21
CA ILE A 23 -45.12 -55.39 20.81
C ILE A 23 -44.33 -54.38 21.65
N ARG A 24 -44.24 -54.60 22.98
CA ARG A 24 -43.54 -53.70 23.91
C ARG A 24 -42.04 -53.61 23.65
N HIS A 25 -41.42 -54.72 23.25
CA HIS A 25 -39.98 -54.81 23.03
C HIS A 25 -39.58 -54.66 21.55
N ALA A 26 -40.53 -54.39 20.66
CA ALA A 26 -40.23 -54.18 19.25
C ALA A 26 -39.58 -52.81 18.99
N HIS A 27 -38.52 -52.79 18.17
CA HIS A 27 -37.98 -51.55 17.63
C HIS A 27 -39.04 -50.87 16.74
N ARG A 28 -39.29 -49.57 17.00
CA ARG A 28 -40.30 -48.79 16.28
C ARG A 28 -39.83 -48.47 14.85
N PRO A 29 -40.73 -48.46 13.85
CA PRO A 29 -42.18 -48.68 13.93
C PRO A 29 -42.57 -50.17 14.05
N VAL A 30 -43.72 -50.44 14.68
CA VAL A 30 -44.27 -51.81 14.84
C VAL A 30 -45.30 -52.09 13.76
N VAL A 31 -45.06 -53.12 12.95
CA VAL A 31 -45.94 -53.64 11.90
C VAL A 31 -46.69 -54.86 12.45
N VAL A 32 -48.02 -54.80 12.44
CA VAL A 32 -48.90 -55.86 12.93
C VAL A 32 -49.81 -56.34 11.79
N VAL A 33 -49.83 -57.65 11.55
CA VAL A 33 -50.67 -58.30 10.54
C VAL A 33 -51.84 -59.00 11.22
N PHE A 34 -53.05 -58.73 10.76
CA PHE A 34 -54.29 -59.34 11.27
C PHE A 34 -54.85 -60.35 10.26
N VAL A 35 -55.45 -61.43 10.77
CA VAL A 35 -56.14 -62.47 9.99
C VAL A 35 -57.52 -62.73 10.61
N ASN A 36 -58.46 -63.29 9.85
CA ASN A 36 -59.76 -63.71 10.37
C ASN A 36 -59.64 -64.84 11.39
N ILE A 37 -60.69 -65.02 12.21
CA ILE A 37 -60.69 -65.99 13.33
C ILE A 37 -60.53 -67.43 12.82
N ASP A 38 -60.95 -67.68 11.58
CA ASP A 38 -60.93 -68.98 10.93
C ASP A 38 -59.54 -69.40 10.40
N GLY A 39 -58.49 -68.62 10.66
CA GLY A 39 -57.13 -68.91 10.19
C GLY A 39 -56.80 -68.29 8.84
N PRO A 40 -55.52 -68.33 8.43
CA PRO A 40 -55.18 -68.09 7.03
C PRO A 40 -55.91 -69.16 6.22
N THR A 41 -56.95 -68.77 5.50
CA THR A 41 -57.54 -69.62 4.47
C THR A 41 -56.49 -69.83 3.39
N CYS A 42 -55.73 -70.92 3.48
CA CYS A 42 -55.13 -71.53 2.30
C CYS A 42 -56.30 -72.03 1.46
N CYS A 43 -56.66 -71.25 0.45
CA CYS A 43 -57.60 -71.69 -0.57
C CYS A 43 -56.92 -72.75 -1.45
N ASP A 44 -56.74 -73.97 -0.94
CA ASP A 44 -56.38 -75.16 -1.73
C ASP A 44 -57.63 -75.82 -2.33
N SER A 45 -58.65 -75.04 -2.65
CA SER A 45 -59.93 -75.56 -3.15
C SER A 45 -60.62 -74.55 -4.06
N ILE A 46 -60.02 -74.32 -5.22
CA ILE A 46 -60.80 -73.94 -6.40
C ILE A 46 -60.66 -75.10 -7.39
N GLN A 47 -61.81 -75.68 -7.72
CA GLN A 47 -61.97 -76.76 -8.67
C GLN A 47 -61.16 -76.56 -9.95
N GLU A 48 -60.54 -77.65 -10.38
CA GLU A 48 -60.02 -77.93 -11.72
C GLU A 48 -61.07 -77.62 -12.79
N LEU A 49 -61.18 -76.35 -13.18
CA LEU A 49 -61.93 -75.91 -14.35
C LEU A 49 -61.14 -74.79 -15.04
N LYS A 50 -60.24 -75.23 -15.93
CA LYS A 50 -59.56 -74.47 -17.00
C LYS A 50 -58.47 -73.48 -16.54
N ASP A 51 -57.33 -74.05 -16.15
CA ASP A 51 -56.10 -73.38 -15.70
C ASP A 51 -55.18 -72.85 -16.81
N THR A 52 -55.71 -72.10 -17.79
CA THR A 52 -54.82 -71.35 -18.71
C THR A 52 -55.03 -69.84 -18.61
N SER A 53 -56.29 -69.36 -18.62
CA SER A 53 -56.53 -67.91 -18.66
C SER A 53 -56.30 -67.19 -17.32
N ILE A 54 -56.57 -67.82 -16.16
CA ILE A 54 -56.42 -67.18 -14.84
C ILE A 54 -54.95 -67.14 -14.40
N GLN A 55 -54.16 -68.15 -14.79
CA GLN A 55 -52.72 -68.18 -14.51
C GLN A 55 -51.99 -67.13 -15.34
N GLU A 56 -52.31 -67.00 -16.64
CA GLU A 56 -51.78 -65.94 -17.52
C GLU A 56 -52.13 -64.52 -17.03
N LEU A 57 -53.34 -64.32 -16.49
CA LEU A 57 -53.76 -63.03 -15.90
C LEU A 57 -53.01 -62.69 -14.59
N LYS A 58 -52.69 -63.70 -13.76
CA LYS A 58 -51.85 -63.50 -12.56
C LYS A 58 -50.40 -63.23 -12.95
N ASP A 59 -49.87 -63.97 -13.91
CA ASP A 59 -48.49 -63.86 -14.38
C ASP A 59 -48.23 -62.53 -15.08
N THR A 60 -49.19 -62.03 -15.86
CA THR A 60 -49.14 -60.67 -16.44
C THR A 60 -49.17 -59.58 -15.37
N SER A 61 -50.01 -59.70 -14.32
CA SER A 61 -50.04 -58.72 -13.22
C SER A 61 -48.74 -58.71 -12.39
N ILE A 62 -48.10 -59.86 -12.19
CA ILE A 62 -46.81 -59.97 -11.50
C ILE A 62 -45.71 -59.32 -12.36
N GLN A 63 -45.74 -59.54 -13.67
CA GLN A 63 -44.79 -58.96 -14.60
C GLN A 63 -44.92 -57.43 -14.68
N GLU A 64 -46.15 -56.91 -14.63
CA GLU A 64 -46.44 -55.47 -14.55
C GLU A 64 -45.96 -54.85 -13.23
N GLN A 65 -46.21 -55.51 -12.09
CA GLN A 65 -45.69 -55.07 -10.79
C GLN A 65 -44.16 -55.06 -10.76
N GLN A 66 -43.51 -56.08 -11.33
CA GLN A 66 -42.05 -56.10 -11.44
C GLN A 66 -41.52 -55.00 -12.35
N GLN A 67 -42.20 -54.66 -13.44
CA GLN A 67 -41.82 -53.53 -14.29
C GLN A 67 -41.99 -52.19 -13.57
N LEU A 68 -43.07 -52.02 -12.81
CA LEU A 68 -43.30 -50.84 -11.97
C LEU A 68 -42.19 -50.68 -10.92
N TYR A 69 -41.83 -51.76 -10.22
CA TYR A 69 -40.72 -51.77 -9.26
C TYR A 69 -39.40 -51.39 -9.92
N ARG A 70 -39.08 -51.96 -11.09
CA ARG A 70 -37.87 -51.61 -11.84
C ARG A 70 -37.85 -50.12 -12.24
N ARG A 71 -38.97 -49.59 -12.73
CA ARG A 71 -39.09 -48.16 -13.05
C ARG A 71 -38.88 -47.30 -11.81
N HIS A 72 -39.44 -47.68 -10.67
CA HIS A 72 -39.28 -46.95 -9.42
C HIS A 72 -37.83 -46.97 -8.92
N MET A 73 -37.14 -48.11 -9.05
CA MET A 73 -35.71 -48.21 -8.75
C MET A 73 -34.87 -47.28 -9.64
N TYR A 74 -35.13 -47.26 -10.96
CA TYR A 74 -34.43 -46.34 -11.85
C TYR A 74 -34.70 -44.86 -11.54
N GLN A 75 -35.90 -44.53 -11.05
CA GLN A 75 -36.23 -43.18 -10.61
C GLN A 75 -35.47 -42.79 -9.34
N LEU A 76 -35.32 -43.71 -8.39
CA LEU A 76 -34.51 -43.48 -7.18
C LEU A 76 -33.03 -43.29 -7.54
N ASP A 77 -32.46 -44.14 -8.39
CA ASP A 77 -31.08 -43.98 -8.88
C ASP A 77 -30.88 -42.63 -9.61
N ALA A 78 -31.89 -42.20 -10.39
CA ALA A 78 -31.85 -40.91 -11.07
C ALA A 78 -31.87 -39.73 -10.08
N ILE A 79 -32.57 -39.85 -8.96
CA ILE A 79 -32.59 -38.83 -7.90
C ILE A 79 -31.22 -38.77 -7.21
N ASP A 80 -30.68 -39.92 -6.80
CA ASP A 80 -29.38 -40.00 -6.11
C ASP A 80 -28.24 -39.44 -6.98
N THR A 81 -28.25 -39.76 -8.28
CA THR A 81 -27.26 -39.21 -9.22
C THR A 81 -27.39 -37.71 -9.43
N LEU A 82 -28.62 -37.17 -9.43
CA LEU A 82 -28.86 -35.73 -9.49
C LEU A 82 -28.40 -35.01 -8.23
N GLU A 83 -28.65 -35.57 -7.05
CA GLU A 83 -28.17 -35.04 -5.78
C GLU A 83 -26.65 -35.00 -5.73
N ALA A 84 -25.98 -36.10 -6.09
CA ALA A 84 -24.52 -36.16 -6.17
C ALA A 84 -23.96 -35.11 -7.16
N ALA A 85 -24.62 -34.91 -8.30
CA ALA A 85 -24.22 -33.90 -9.29
C ALA A 85 -24.43 -32.46 -8.79
N GLN A 86 -25.40 -32.20 -7.91
CA GLN A 86 -25.61 -30.90 -7.28
C GLN A 86 -24.54 -30.64 -6.20
N ASP A 87 -24.20 -31.63 -5.39
CA ASP A 87 -23.19 -31.50 -4.35
C ASP A 87 -21.78 -31.29 -4.94
N LEU A 88 -21.44 -31.99 -6.03
CA LEU A 88 -20.21 -31.72 -6.80
C LEU A 88 -20.16 -30.27 -7.31
N ARG A 89 -21.28 -29.74 -7.82
CA ARG A 89 -21.36 -28.34 -8.26
C ARG A 89 -21.17 -27.35 -7.12
N ARG A 90 -21.75 -27.63 -5.94
CA ARG A 90 -21.54 -26.81 -4.73
C ARG A 90 -20.09 -26.83 -4.29
N LEU A 91 -19.45 -28.00 -4.26
CA LEU A 91 -18.04 -28.14 -3.91
C LEU A 91 -17.13 -27.36 -4.86
N HIS A 92 -17.35 -27.46 -6.18
CA HIS A 92 -16.61 -26.68 -7.17
C HIS A 92 -16.79 -25.17 -6.99
N TRP A 93 -18.01 -24.70 -6.72
CA TRP A 93 -18.27 -23.29 -6.47
C TRP A 93 -17.54 -22.79 -5.21
N VAL A 94 -17.56 -23.56 -4.13
CA VAL A 94 -16.84 -23.23 -2.89
C VAL A 94 -15.33 -23.16 -3.14
N GLN A 95 -14.78 -24.12 -3.88
CA GLN A 95 -13.37 -24.15 -4.23
C GLN A 95 -12.98 -22.95 -5.09
N GLN A 96 -13.78 -22.61 -6.10
CA GLN A 96 -13.54 -21.47 -6.98
C GLN A 96 -13.55 -20.14 -6.19
N ASN A 97 -14.50 -19.96 -5.27
CA ASN A 97 -14.54 -18.80 -4.39
C ASN A 97 -13.33 -18.72 -3.47
N ARG A 98 -12.86 -19.86 -2.94
CA ARG A 98 -11.65 -19.90 -2.12
C ARG A 98 -10.43 -19.42 -2.92
N HIS A 99 -10.28 -19.86 -4.17
CA HIS A 99 -9.21 -19.40 -5.05
C HIS A 99 -9.32 -17.91 -5.38
N LEU A 100 -10.54 -17.40 -5.66
CA LEU A 100 -10.78 -15.97 -5.89
C LEU A 100 -10.39 -15.13 -4.67
N ASN A 101 -10.80 -15.55 -3.47
CA ASN A 101 -10.48 -14.84 -2.23
C ASN A 101 -8.97 -14.84 -1.94
N GLN A 102 -8.28 -15.96 -2.17
CA GLN A 102 -6.82 -16.03 -2.04
C GLN A 102 -6.12 -15.09 -3.04
N PHE A 103 -6.58 -15.07 -4.29
CA PHE A 103 -6.03 -14.17 -5.29
C PHE A 103 -6.25 -12.70 -4.93
N GLN A 104 -7.46 -12.32 -4.50
CA GLN A 104 -7.77 -10.96 -4.05
C GLN A 104 -6.90 -10.54 -2.86
N ALA A 105 -6.68 -11.43 -1.88
CA ALA A 105 -5.80 -11.15 -0.75
C ALA A 105 -4.34 -10.91 -1.19
N LEU A 106 -3.83 -11.70 -2.13
CA LEU A 106 -2.48 -11.51 -2.68
C LEU A 106 -2.35 -10.19 -3.44
N VAL A 107 -3.36 -9.83 -4.24
CA VAL A 107 -3.39 -8.54 -4.94
C VAL A 107 -3.41 -7.38 -3.94
N ALA A 108 -4.27 -7.44 -2.92
CA ALA A 108 -4.34 -6.41 -1.89
C ALA A 108 -3.00 -6.26 -1.14
N ALA A 109 -2.36 -7.37 -0.76
CA ALA A 109 -1.04 -7.35 -0.12
C ALA A 109 0.04 -6.74 -1.03
N LYS A 110 0.02 -7.05 -2.33
CA LYS A 110 0.96 -6.48 -3.31
C LYS A 110 0.75 -4.97 -3.48
N VAL A 111 -0.50 -4.52 -3.58
CA VAL A 111 -0.84 -3.09 -3.68
C VAL A 111 -0.39 -2.34 -2.42
N LEU A 112 -0.67 -2.87 -1.24
CA LEU A 112 -0.24 -2.27 0.03
C LEU A 112 1.29 -2.14 0.11
N ARG A 113 2.03 -3.17 -0.30
CA ARG A 113 3.50 -3.13 -0.34
C ARG A 113 4.01 -2.07 -1.31
N MET A 114 3.41 -1.98 -2.50
CA MET A 114 3.78 -0.98 -3.50
C MET A 114 3.54 0.44 -2.99
N ASN A 115 2.39 0.69 -2.35
CA ASN A 115 2.06 1.99 -1.78
C ASN A 115 3.04 2.41 -0.67
N ARG A 116 3.50 1.47 0.17
CA ARG A 116 4.54 1.75 1.16
C ARG A 116 5.86 2.17 0.51
N MET A 117 6.31 1.43 -0.50
CA MET A 117 7.54 1.79 -1.22
C MET A 117 7.43 3.17 -1.89
N LEU A 118 6.27 3.50 -2.47
CA LEU A 118 6.03 4.81 -3.06
C LEU A 118 6.04 5.93 -2.01
N ALA A 119 5.45 5.69 -0.83
CA ALA A 119 5.50 6.65 0.27
C ALA A 119 6.93 6.86 0.77
N ASP A 120 7.72 5.79 0.89
CA ASP A 120 9.13 5.88 1.29
C ASP A 120 9.94 6.67 0.26
N LEU A 121 9.73 6.43 -1.03
CA LEU A 121 10.37 7.19 -2.11
C LEU A 121 9.99 8.67 -2.08
N ALA A 122 8.72 8.99 -1.85
CA ALA A 122 8.25 10.37 -1.73
C ALA A 122 8.90 11.08 -0.54
N ASN A 123 8.99 10.40 0.62
CA ASN A 123 9.64 10.93 1.82
C ASN A 123 11.14 11.17 1.59
N HIS A 124 11.84 10.23 0.94
CA HIS A 124 13.24 10.41 0.58
C HIS A 124 13.45 11.58 -0.39
N SER A 125 12.59 11.73 -1.40
CA SER A 125 12.64 12.86 -2.34
C SER A 125 12.43 14.20 -1.62
N ALA A 126 11.46 14.29 -0.72
CA ALA A 126 11.23 15.48 0.09
C ALA A 126 12.44 15.85 0.96
N ALA A 127 13.04 14.86 1.63
CA ALA A 127 14.25 15.06 2.44
C ALA A 127 15.43 15.58 1.60
N TRP A 128 15.61 15.07 0.38
CA TRP A 128 16.62 15.56 -0.55
C TRP A 128 16.37 17.01 -0.97
N HIS A 129 15.12 17.36 -1.29
CA HIS A 129 14.77 18.74 -1.64
C HIS A 129 15.03 19.71 -0.48
N HIS A 130 14.69 19.34 0.76
CA HIS A 130 15.02 20.15 1.95
C HIS A 130 16.52 20.36 2.09
N ARG A 131 17.31 19.29 1.94
CA ARG A 131 18.78 19.39 2.04
C ARG A 131 19.38 20.31 0.98
N ILE A 132 18.87 20.28 -0.25
CA ILE A 132 19.29 21.19 -1.33
C ILE A 132 18.92 22.63 -0.99
N ALA A 133 17.71 22.86 -0.46
CA ALA A 133 17.27 24.19 -0.05
C ALA A 133 18.15 24.76 1.07
N ASP A 134 18.51 23.94 2.07
CA ASP A 134 19.39 24.34 3.17
C ASP A 134 20.80 24.70 2.66
N LEU A 135 21.38 23.87 1.80
CA LEU A 135 22.69 24.14 1.18
C LEU A 135 22.68 25.46 0.39
N ASN A 136 21.62 25.72 -0.37
CA ASN A 136 21.46 26.98 -1.09
C ASN A 136 21.33 28.18 -0.15
N HIS A 137 20.57 28.02 0.94
CA HIS A 137 20.41 29.06 1.94
C HIS A 137 21.75 29.38 2.64
N ASP A 138 22.54 28.37 2.98
CA ASP A 138 23.87 28.53 3.58
C ASP A 138 24.84 29.20 2.61
N ARG A 139 24.85 28.80 1.33
CA ARG A 139 25.66 29.43 0.29
C ARG A 139 25.28 30.90 0.11
N GLN A 140 24.00 31.24 0.14
CA GLN A 140 23.53 32.63 0.11
C GLN A 140 23.97 33.41 1.35
N ARG A 141 23.93 32.79 2.54
CA ARG A 141 24.41 33.42 3.78
C ARG A 141 25.91 33.72 3.74
N LEU A 142 26.71 32.77 3.26
CA LEU A 142 28.14 32.95 3.05
C LEU A 142 28.42 34.07 2.04
N PHE A 143 27.73 34.05 0.90
CA PHE A 143 27.88 35.10 -0.11
C PHE A 143 27.54 36.49 0.46
N LYS A 144 26.44 36.63 1.21
CA LYS A 144 26.07 37.88 1.86
C LYS A 144 27.13 38.36 2.87
N ARG A 145 27.79 37.44 3.59
CA ARG A 145 28.90 37.78 4.51
C ARG A 145 30.10 38.29 3.73
N HIS A 146 30.58 37.53 2.74
CA HIS A 146 31.70 37.94 1.90
C HIS A 146 31.45 39.28 1.21
N PHE A 147 30.24 39.50 0.68
CA PHE A 147 29.88 40.76 0.05
C PHE A 147 29.97 41.95 1.03
N LYS A 148 29.52 41.77 2.27
CA LYS A 148 29.64 42.81 3.32
C LYS A 148 31.10 43.12 3.64
N ASP A 149 31.96 42.10 3.70
CA ASP A 149 33.37 42.30 4.02
C ASP A 149 34.11 43.01 2.88
N VAL A 150 33.86 42.61 1.63
CA VAL A 150 34.36 43.33 0.44
C VAL A 150 33.87 44.79 0.42
N GLN A 151 32.62 45.03 0.80
CA GLN A 151 32.08 46.40 0.87
C GLN A 151 32.79 47.24 1.93
N LYS A 152 33.15 46.67 3.09
CA LYS A 152 33.91 47.36 4.13
C LYS A 152 35.33 47.68 3.65
N GLU A 153 36.00 46.72 3.01
CA GLU A 153 37.34 46.93 2.44
C GLU A 153 37.33 48.06 1.41
N TYR A 154 36.33 48.06 0.52
CA TYR A 154 36.15 49.14 -0.46
C TYR A 154 35.98 50.51 0.21
N GLN A 155 35.14 50.62 1.25
CA GLN A 155 34.97 51.87 2.00
C GLN A 155 36.23 52.32 2.75
N GLN A 156 37.05 51.37 3.21
CA GLN A 156 38.32 51.68 3.86
C GLN A 156 39.34 52.18 2.84
N GLU A 157 39.40 51.55 1.67
CA GLU A 157 40.29 51.95 0.59
C GLU A 157 39.90 53.33 0.03
N ASP A 158 38.61 53.61 -0.12
CA ASP A 158 38.15 54.94 -0.53
C ASP A 158 38.55 56.02 0.47
N ARG A 159 38.43 55.75 1.78
CA ARG A 159 38.92 56.64 2.85
C ARG A 159 40.43 56.88 2.74
N ARG A 160 41.23 55.84 2.46
CA ARG A 160 42.68 55.98 2.24
C ARG A 160 42.98 56.86 1.03
N ARG A 161 42.27 56.65 -0.08
CA ARG A 161 42.42 57.47 -1.30
C ARG A 161 42.12 58.94 -1.03
N GLN A 162 41.05 59.24 -0.30
CA GLN A 162 40.69 60.61 0.08
C GLN A 162 41.78 61.28 0.95
N LEU A 163 42.39 60.53 1.88
CA LEU A 163 43.51 61.04 2.69
C LEU A 163 44.72 61.38 1.81
N VAL A 164 45.12 60.46 0.92
CA VAL A 164 46.23 60.69 -0.02
C VAL A 164 45.96 61.92 -0.89
N GLN A 165 44.74 62.09 -1.39
CA GLN A 165 44.37 63.28 -2.18
C GLN A 165 44.51 64.58 -1.38
N ARG A 166 44.12 64.58 -0.09
CA ARG A 166 44.28 65.74 0.79
C ARG A 166 45.75 66.07 1.03
N GLU A 167 46.58 65.06 1.30
CA GLU A 167 48.03 65.25 1.47
C GLU A 167 48.69 65.79 0.20
N VAL A 168 48.36 65.23 -0.97
CA VAL A 168 48.86 65.72 -2.25
C VAL A 168 48.43 67.17 -2.49
N ALA A 169 47.18 67.52 -2.17
CA ALA A 169 46.69 68.89 -2.29
C ALA A 169 47.45 69.86 -1.37
N TYR A 170 47.69 69.47 -0.11
CA TYR A 170 48.49 70.22 0.85
C TYR A 170 49.93 70.43 0.34
N MET A 171 50.59 69.37 -0.11
CA MET A 171 51.95 69.43 -0.66
C MET A 171 52.04 70.34 -1.88
N ARG A 172 51.05 70.29 -2.79
CA ARG A 172 50.97 71.21 -3.93
C ARG A 172 50.83 72.67 -3.50
N GLN A 173 50.03 72.96 -2.47
CA GLN A 173 49.92 74.32 -1.92
C GLN A 173 51.23 74.78 -1.28
N HIS A 174 51.87 73.90 -0.50
CA HIS A 174 53.14 74.19 0.16
C HIS A 174 54.26 74.49 -0.86
N VAL A 175 54.38 73.67 -1.91
CA VAL A 175 55.34 73.90 -3.01
C VAL A 175 55.07 75.24 -3.71
N LYS A 176 53.80 75.60 -3.95
CA LYS A 176 53.44 76.91 -4.52
C LYS A 176 53.87 78.07 -3.62
N LEU A 177 53.72 77.93 -2.29
CA LEU A 177 54.14 78.95 -1.33
C LEU A 177 55.67 79.09 -1.28
N LEU A 178 56.40 77.97 -1.24
CA LEU A 178 57.86 77.96 -1.30
C LEU A 178 58.37 78.60 -2.60
N ALA A 179 57.79 78.25 -3.75
CA ALA A 179 58.16 78.86 -5.03
C ALA A 179 57.90 80.39 -5.06
N LYS A 180 56.83 80.86 -4.41
CA LYS A 180 56.57 82.29 -4.24
C LYS A 180 57.60 82.96 -3.34
N ALA A 181 57.96 82.33 -2.21
CA ALA A 181 58.97 82.83 -1.28
C ALA A 181 60.35 82.90 -1.95
N GLU A 182 60.75 81.86 -2.68
CA GLU A 182 61.99 81.80 -3.44
C GLU A 182 62.05 82.92 -4.50
N LYS A 183 60.96 83.15 -5.24
CA LYS A 183 60.87 84.28 -6.19
C LYS A 183 61.03 85.63 -5.51
N LYS A 184 60.47 85.81 -4.30
CA LYS A 184 60.65 87.05 -3.52
C LYS A 184 62.10 87.20 -3.06
N MET A 185 62.72 86.15 -2.52
CA MET A 185 64.13 86.16 -2.11
C MET A 185 65.08 86.44 -3.28
N LYS A 186 64.85 85.85 -4.46
CA LYS A 186 65.63 86.14 -5.67
C LYS A 186 65.46 87.58 -6.14
N LYS A 187 64.29 88.21 -5.91
CA LYS A 187 64.09 89.64 -6.19
C LYS A 187 64.81 90.54 -5.17
N THR A 188 64.81 90.19 -3.89
CA THR A 188 65.54 90.95 -2.86
C THR A 188 67.04 90.76 -2.96
N ALA A 189 67.53 89.60 -3.40
CA ALA A 189 68.95 89.35 -3.69
C ALA A 189 69.44 90.11 -4.93
N LYS A 190 68.54 90.58 -5.80
CA LYS A 190 68.85 91.46 -6.93
C LYS A 190 68.80 92.96 -6.57
N LEU A 191 68.59 93.31 -5.29
CA LEU A 191 68.82 94.69 -4.84
C LEU A 191 70.32 94.99 -4.92
N LYS A 192 70.64 96.06 -5.64
CA LYS A 192 71.98 96.54 -6.00
C LYS A 192 72.92 96.61 -4.78
N PRO A 193 74.25 96.47 -4.98
CA PRO A 193 75.22 96.63 -3.91
C PRO A 193 74.93 97.92 -3.15
N SER A 194 74.80 97.80 -1.83
CA SER A 194 74.55 98.96 -0.98
C SER A 194 75.77 99.89 -1.03
N LYS A 195 75.57 101.19 -0.78
CA LYS A 195 76.63 102.24 -0.85
C LYS A 195 77.90 101.94 -0.04
N THR A 196 77.90 100.92 0.81
CA THR A 196 79.07 100.39 1.52
C THR A 196 80.02 99.59 0.62
N ASP A 197 79.52 98.89 -0.40
CA ASP A 197 80.36 98.05 -1.28
C ASP A 197 81.23 98.89 -2.23
N THR A 198 80.71 100.02 -2.71
CA THR A 198 81.49 100.99 -3.51
C THR A 198 82.55 101.72 -2.68
N ARG A 199 82.35 101.84 -1.37
CA ARG A 199 83.31 102.46 -0.44
C ARG A 199 84.48 101.51 -0.12
N ILE A 200 84.23 100.21 -0.05
CA ILE A 200 85.27 99.19 0.12
C ILE A 200 86.08 99.01 -1.18
N SER A 201 85.44 99.08 -2.36
CA SER A 201 86.18 98.98 -3.63
C SER A 201 87.10 100.19 -3.85
N THR A 202 86.65 101.40 -3.53
CA THR A 202 87.47 102.63 -3.64
C THR A 202 88.58 102.70 -2.59
N LEU A 203 88.42 102.07 -1.41
CA LEU A 203 89.50 101.95 -0.43
C LEU A 203 90.58 100.95 -0.87
N ARG A 204 90.20 99.83 -1.49
CA ARG A 204 91.16 98.87 -2.04
C ARG A 204 91.97 99.45 -3.20
N GLU A 205 91.36 100.26 -4.04
CA GLU A 205 92.03 100.92 -5.16
C GLU A 205 93.03 102.00 -4.70
N LYS A 206 92.81 102.61 -3.53
CA LYS A 206 93.72 103.60 -2.91
C LYS A 206 94.85 103.00 -2.08
N LEU A 207 94.80 101.71 -1.74
CA LEU A 207 95.85 100.99 -1.00
C LEU A 207 96.87 100.29 -1.91
N VAL A 208 96.69 100.36 -3.24
CA VAL A 208 97.55 99.74 -4.26
C VAL A 208 98.32 100.80 -5.10
N ARG A 209 98.28 102.07 -4.71
CA ARG A 209 99.20 103.13 -5.18
C ARG A 209 100.10 103.57 -4.04
#